data_AF-A0A2W3YY41-F1
#
_entry.id   AF-A0A2W3YY41-F1
#
_cell.length_a   1.000
_cell.length_b   1.000
_cell.length_c   1.000
_cell.angle_alpha   90.00
_cell.angle_beta   90.00
_cell.angle_gamma   90.00
#
_symmetry.space_group_name_H-M   'P 1'
#
loop_
_entity.id
_entity.type
_entity.pdbx_description
1 polymer ?
#
loop_
_entity_poly.entity_id
_entity_poly.type
_entity_poly.pdbx_seq_one_letter_code
_entity_poly.pdbx_strand_id
1 'polypeptide(L)'
;MNVLDKISDFFDEKRRSKHKRIRERNDKMRALGKNPTKKGWGSMVNTGSGGINKNPIDRVYDIAQQQKNIAEEKELQERRSGEVKRK
;
A
#
# COMPACT_ATOMS: atom_id res chain seq x y z
N MET A 1 37.00 22.80 14.16
CA MET A 1 35.68 22.41 13.63
C MET A 1 34.62 23.02 14.50
N ASN A 2 33.79 23.88 13.92
CA ASN A 2 32.71 24.56 14.61
C ASN A 2 31.61 23.54 14.98
N VAL A 3 30.82 23.85 16.01
CA VAL A 3 29.74 22.96 16.48
C VAL A 3 28.73 22.66 15.34
N LEU A 4 28.50 23.63 14.46
CA LEU A 4 27.64 23.48 13.27
C LEU A 4 28.19 22.46 12.27
N ASP A 5 29.52 22.43 12.07
CA ASP A 5 30.17 21.47 11.16
C ASP A 5 29.95 20.04 11.67
N LYS A 6 30.11 19.81 12.97
CA LYS A 6 29.89 18.50 13.61
C LYS A 6 28.44 18.03 13.48
N ILE A 7 27.48 18.95 13.57
CA ILE A 7 26.05 18.65 13.40
C ILE A 7 25.75 18.29 11.95
N SER A 8 26.29 19.03 10.98
CA SER A 8 26.15 18.73 9.56
C SER A 8 26.73 17.35 9.22
N ASP A 9 27.94 17.07 9.69
CA ASP A 9 28.63 15.79 9.49
C ASP A 9 27.81 14.61 10.04
N PHE A 10 27.21 14.78 11.21
CA PHE A 10 26.32 13.77 11.80
C PHE A 10 25.11 13.45 10.92
N PHE A 11 24.44 14.47 10.36
CA PHE A 11 23.30 14.25 9.47
C PHE A 11 23.72 13.62 8.14
N ASP A 12 24.89 13.98 7.63
CA ASP A 12 25.46 13.38 6.42
C ASP A 12 25.83 11.91 6.62
N GLU A 13 26.45 11.58 7.74
CA GLU A 13 26.74 10.20 8.11
C GLU A 13 25.47 9.38 8.30
N LYS A 14 24.44 9.95 8.93
CA LYS A 14 23.12 9.33 9.06
C LYS A 14 22.47 9.07 7.70
N ARG A 15 22.59 10.00 6.75
CA ARG A 15 22.11 9.81 5.37
C ARG A 15 22.91 8.70 4.67
N ARG A 16 24.23 8.74 4.73
CA ARG A 16 25.13 7.75 4.11
C ARG A 16 24.88 6.34 4.63
N SER A 17 24.75 6.16 5.94
CA SER A 17 24.46 4.86 6.58
C SER A 17 23.09 4.32 6.16
N LYS A 18 22.06 5.16 6.12
CA LYS A 18 20.73 4.79 5.60
C LYS A 18 20.80 4.33 4.14
N HIS A 19 21.51 5.06 3.28
CA HIS A 19 21.67 4.68 1.88
C HIS A 19 22.41 3.36 1.72
N LYS A 20 23.49 3.13 2.49
CA LYS A 20 24.24 1.87 2.49
C LYS A 20 23.32 0.68 2.84
N ARG A 21 22.56 0.80 3.93
CA ARG A 21 21.59 -0.23 4.37
C ARG A 21 20.54 -0.56 3.30
N ILE A 22 20.08 0.44 2.55
CA ILE A 22 19.12 0.24 1.45
C ILE A 22 19.78 -0.52 0.29
N ARG A 23 21.02 -0.19 -0.08
CA ARG A 23 21.74 -0.91 -1.14
C ARG A 23 21.95 -2.37 -0.76
N GLU A 24 22.45 -2.64 0.44
CA GLU A 24 22.66 -4.00 0.94
C GLU A 24 21.36 -4.81 0.95
N ARG A 25 20.24 -4.20 1.38
CA ARG A 25 18.92 -4.85 1.32
C ARG A 25 18.51 -5.16 -0.12
N ASN A 26 18.72 -4.22 -1.05
CA ASN A 26 18.37 -4.40 -2.45
C ASN A 26 19.24 -5.47 -3.12
N ASP A 27 20.53 -5.52 -2.80
CA ASP A 27 21.46 -6.53 -3.33
C ASP A 27 21.06 -7.93 -2.87
N LYS A 28 20.68 -8.09 -1.58
CA LYS A 28 20.10 -9.33 -1.06
C LYS A 28 18.82 -9.74 -1.81
N MET A 29 17.94 -8.78 -2.12
CA MET A 29 16.72 -9.06 -2.89
C MET A 29 17.04 -9.52 -4.31
N ARG A 30 18.00 -8.88 -4.98
CA ARG A 30 18.44 -9.27 -6.33
C ARG A 30 19.08 -10.66 -6.34
N ALA A 31 19.88 -11.00 -5.33
CA ALA A 31 20.46 -12.33 -5.18
C ALA A 31 19.39 -13.44 -5.07
N LEU A 32 18.23 -13.10 -4.50
CA LEU A 32 17.05 -13.99 -4.43
C LEU A 32 16.20 -13.99 -5.71
N GLY A 33 16.67 -13.34 -6.79
CA GLY A 33 15.93 -13.19 -8.05
C GLY A 33 14.75 -12.20 -7.96
N LYS A 34 14.61 -11.45 -6.86
CA LYS A 34 13.52 -10.50 -6.64
C LYS A 34 13.97 -9.08 -6.99
N ASN A 35 13.15 -8.35 -7.74
CA ASN A 35 13.41 -6.94 -7.97
C ASN A 35 13.12 -6.12 -6.70
N PRO A 36 14.06 -5.25 -6.25
CA PRO A 36 13.81 -4.40 -5.10
C PRO A 36 12.60 -3.50 -5.37
N THR A 37 11.70 -3.40 -4.39
CA THR A 37 10.48 -2.58 -4.51
C THR A 37 10.87 -1.13 -4.84
N LYS A 38 10.32 -0.59 -5.93
CA LYS A 38 10.57 0.81 -6.34
C LYS A 38 10.22 1.72 -5.15
N LYS A 39 11.15 2.60 -4.76
CA LYS A 39 10.91 3.60 -3.72
C LYS A 39 9.72 4.48 -4.12
N GLY A 40 8.78 4.69 -3.20
CA GLY A 40 7.65 5.63 -3.34
C GLY A 40 6.28 4.97 -3.42
N TRP A 41 6.25 3.67 -3.74
CA TRP A 41 5.04 2.87 -3.72
C TRP A 41 5.43 1.56 -3.08
N GLY A 42 5.06 1.32 -1.82
CA GLY A 42 5.02 -0.06 -1.32
C GLY A 42 4.24 -0.93 -2.31
N SER A 43 4.30 -2.27 -2.21
CA SER A 43 3.26 -3.07 -2.84
C SER A 43 1.93 -2.48 -2.40
N MET A 44 1.17 -1.93 -3.35
CA MET A 44 -0.10 -1.27 -3.07
C MET A 44 -0.90 -2.23 -2.20
N VAL A 45 -1.23 -1.85 -0.97
CA VAL A 45 -2.14 -2.66 -0.17
C VAL A 45 -3.43 -2.63 -0.95
N ASN A 46 -3.77 -3.75 -1.57
CA ASN A 46 -5.03 -3.90 -2.28
C ASN A 46 -6.12 -3.97 -1.22
N THR A 47 -6.56 -2.82 -0.73
CA THR A 47 -7.66 -2.68 0.22
C THR A 47 -9.03 -2.93 -0.45
N GLY A 48 -9.05 -3.44 -1.69
CA GLY A 48 -10.26 -3.57 -2.51
C GLY A 48 -10.82 -2.25 -3.04
N SER A 49 -10.33 -1.10 -2.55
CA SER A 49 -10.86 0.24 -2.85
C SER A 49 -10.06 1.03 -3.91
N GLY A 50 -9.15 0.35 -4.63
CA GLY A 50 -8.55 0.91 -5.83
C GLY A 50 -7.82 2.24 -5.66
N GLY A 51 -6.91 2.37 -4.69
CA GLY A 51 -5.86 3.40 -4.64
C GLY A 51 -6.32 4.87 -4.61
N ILE A 52 -5.83 5.62 -3.63
CA ILE A 52 -6.11 7.07 -3.40
C ILE A 52 -5.80 7.98 -4.62
N ASN A 53 -5.14 7.47 -5.67
CA ASN A 53 -4.76 8.24 -6.87
C ASN A 53 -5.76 8.23 -8.05
N LYS A 54 -6.98 7.68 -7.90
CA LYS A 54 -8.03 7.90 -8.91
C LYS A 54 -8.79 9.20 -8.66
N ASN A 55 -9.23 9.82 -9.75
CA ASN A 55 -9.99 11.07 -9.80
C ASN A 55 -11.21 10.98 -8.85
N PRO A 56 -11.56 12.00 -8.05
CA PRO A 56 -12.61 11.90 -7.04
C PRO A 56 -13.97 11.48 -7.60
N ILE A 57 -14.25 11.81 -8.86
CA ILE A 57 -15.48 11.46 -9.57
C ILE A 57 -15.58 9.94 -9.77
N ASP A 58 -14.48 9.30 -10.19
CA ASP A 58 -14.43 7.85 -10.42
C ASP A 58 -14.58 7.07 -9.11
N ARG A 59 -14.14 7.66 -7.99
CA ARG A 59 -14.25 7.06 -6.66
C ARG A 59 -15.71 6.90 -6.21
N VAL A 60 -16.57 7.86 -6.51
CA VAL A 60 -17.99 7.81 -6.12
C VAL A 60 -18.70 6.66 -6.82
N TYR A 61 -18.40 6.45 -8.11
CA TYR A 61 -18.96 5.36 -8.89
C TYR A 61 -18.48 4.00 -8.37
N ASP A 62 -17.20 3.90 -8.02
CA ASP A 62 -16.60 2.67 -7.47
C ASP A 62 -17.21 2.30 -6.11
N ILE A 63 -17.40 3.27 -5.19
CA ILE A 63 -18.01 3.02 -3.88
C ILE A 63 -19.47 2.59 -4.01
N ALA A 64 -20.26 3.27 -4.83
CA ALA A 64 -21.67 2.91 -5.03
C ALA A 64 -21.81 1.52 -5.67
N GLN A 65 -20.94 1.18 -6.63
CA GLN A 65 -20.93 -0.14 -7.25
C GLN A 65 -20.45 -1.22 -6.28
N GLN A 66 -19.45 -0.94 -5.44
CA GLN A 66 -19.00 -1.85 -4.38
C GLN A 66 -20.11 -2.15 -3.38
N GLN A 67 -20.88 -1.15 -2.95
CA GLN A 67 -22.02 -1.36 -2.05
C GLN A 67 -23.11 -2.23 -2.70
N LYS A 68 -23.39 -2.03 -3.99
CA LYS A 68 -24.33 -2.88 -4.75
C LYS A 68 -23.84 -4.32 -4.82
N ASN A 69 -22.57 -4.53 -5.19
CA ASN A 69 -21.99 -5.87 -5.28
C ASN A 69 -22.01 -6.59 -3.92
N ILE A 70 -21.70 -5.89 -2.82
CA ILE A 70 -21.78 -6.43 -1.46
C ILE A 70 -23.23 -6.80 -1.10
N ALA A 71 -24.20 -5.96 -1.46
CA ALA A 71 -25.62 -6.23 -1.22
C ALA A 71 -26.10 -7.45 -2.01
N GLU A 72 -25.73 -7.57 -3.29
CA GLU A 72 -26.06 -8.72 -4.14
C GLU A 72 -25.41 -10.02 -3.64
N GLU A 73 -24.13 -9.97 -3.26
CA GLU A 73 -23.45 -11.13 -2.66
C GLU A 73 -24.12 -11.58 -1.37
N LYS A 74 -24.55 -10.62 -0.54
CA LYS A 74 -25.28 -10.92 0.70
C LYS A 74 -26.66 -11.54 0.41
N GLU A 75 -27.41 -11.02 -0.56
CA GLU A 75 -28.70 -11.61 -0.96
C GLU A 75 -28.52 -13.02 -1.54
N LEU A 76 -27.47 -13.25 -2.33
CA LEU A 76 -27.14 -14.59 -2.83
C LEU A 76 -26.73 -15.54 -1.72
N GLN A 77 -25.99 -15.06 -0.71
CA GLN A 77 -25.67 -15.85 0.48
C GLN A 77 -26.93 -16.21 1.28
N GLU A 78 -27.81 -15.25 1.54
CA GLU A 78 -29.09 -15.47 2.24
C GLU A 78 -30.00 -16.46 1.48
N ARG A 79 -30.05 -16.37 0.14
CA ARG A 79 -30.74 -17.35 -0.71
C ARG A 79 -30.14 -18.76 -0.63
N ARG A 80 -28.81 -18.86 -0.59
CA ARG A 80 -28.08 -20.14 -0.52
C ARG A 80 -28.15 -20.76 0.88
N SER A 81 -28.19 -19.96 1.94
CA SER A 81 -28.31 -20.43 3.32
C SER A 81 -29.75 -20.84 3.68
N GLY A 82 -30.73 -20.51 2.85
CA GLY A 82 -32.14 -20.83 3.09
C GLY A 82 -32.80 -19.99 4.19
N GLU A 83 -32.10 -18.97 4.71
CA GLU A 83 -32.63 -18.01 5.69
C GLU A 83 -33.55 -17.00 4.99
N VAL A 84 -34.75 -17.44 4.62
CA VAL A 84 -35.81 -16.52 4.18
C VAL A 84 -36.23 -15.70 5.40
N LYS A 85 -35.82 -14.43 5.46
CA LYS A 85 -36.43 -13.46 6.37
C LYS A 85 -37.91 -13.32 6.00
N ARG A 86 -38.78 -14.00 6.74
CA ARG A 86 -40.21 -13.70 6.75
C ARG A 86 -40.35 -12.26 7.26
N LYS A 87 -41.08 -11.45 6.49
CA LYS A 87 -41.37 -10.03 6.79
C LYS A 87 -42.04 -9.86 8.14
#